data_AF-A0A1Y1KEX0-F1
#
_entry.id   AF-A0A1Y1KEX0-F1
#
_cell.length_a   1.000
_cell.length_b   1.000
_cell.length_c   1.000
_cell.angle_alpha   90.00
_cell.angle_beta   90.00
_cell.angle_gamma   90.00
#
_symmetry.space_group_name_H-M   'P 1'
#
loop_
_entity.id
_entity.type
_entity.pdbx_description
1 polymer ?
#
loop_
_entity_poly.entity_id
_entity_poly.type
_entity_poly.pdbx_seq_one_letter_code
_entity_poly.pdbx_strand_id
1 'polypeptide(L)'
;LPSAERLTVVLLKARNLFLPSDKENVDPIVKVYLLVSGKRVKKKKTAARKNTRNPVWNEALSFSLSSSNLSNAAIEVCVIDQGSDLISNNPLIGCCLIGSRESGAEKDHWQDMMQS
;
A
#
# COMPACT_ATOMS: atom_id res chain seq x y z
N LEU A 1 23.39 -6.76 -11.57
CA LEU A 1 23.71 -5.86 -10.43
C LEU A 1 22.62 -5.98 -9.38
N PRO A 2 22.77 -6.88 -8.39
CA PRO A 2 21.86 -7.03 -7.26
C PRO A 2 22.21 -6.05 -6.13
N SER A 3 22.53 -4.79 -6.47
CA SER A 3 23.14 -3.82 -5.54
C SER A 3 22.25 -2.62 -5.18
N ALA A 4 21.11 -2.45 -5.86
CA ALA A 4 20.17 -1.41 -5.46
C ALA A 4 19.37 -1.96 -4.28
N GLU A 5 19.77 -1.61 -3.05
CA GLU A 5 19.04 -1.81 -1.79
C GLU A 5 17.66 -1.11 -1.87
N ARG A 6 16.76 -1.67 -2.70
CA ARG A 6 15.55 -1.03 -3.18
C ARG A 6 14.42 -2.04 -3.27
N LEU A 7 13.38 -1.80 -2.47
CA LEU A 7 12.12 -2.52 -2.51
C LEU A 7 11.12 -1.75 -3.37
N THR A 8 10.61 -2.34 -4.44
CA THR A 8 9.62 -1.70 -5.32
C THR A 8 8.25 -2.34 -5.13
N VAL A 9 7.25 -1.50 -4.85
CA VAL A 9 5.86 -1.91 -4.71
C VAL A 9 5.10 -1.42 -5.95
N VAL A 10 4.61 -2.34 -6.78
CA VAL A 10 3.84 -2.02 -7.99
C VAL A 10 2.35 -2.14 -7.69
N LEU A 11 1.64 -1.01 -7.65
CA LEU A 11 0.20 -1.00 -7.44
C LEU A 11 -0.53 -1.10 -8.76
N LEU A 12 -1.16 -2.25 -8.99
CA LEU A 12 -1.87 -2.52 -10.24
C LEU A 12 -3.29 -1.95 -10.21
N LYS A 13 -4.19 -2.57 -9.44
CA LYS A 13 -5.61 -2.24 -9.38
C LYS A 13 -6.26 -2.76 -8.11
N ALA A 14 -7.42 -2.20 -7.78
CA ALA A 14 -8.36 -2.76 -6.80
C ALA A 14 -9.74 -2.92 -7.45
N ARG A 15 -10.60 -3.73 -6.83
CA ARG A 15 -11.94 -4.00 -7.34
C ARG A 15 -12.93 -4.00 -6.18
N ASN A 16 -14.17 -3.64 -6.48
CA ASN A 16 -15.29 -3.69 -5.55
C ASN A 16 -15.03 -2.95 -4.23
N LEU A 17 -14.35 -1.80 -4.29
CA LEU A 17 -14.10 -0.99 -3.09
C LEU A 17 -15.42 -0.64 -2.39
N PHE A 18 -15.42 -0.73 -1.07
CA PHE A 18 -16.58 -0.39 -0.24
C PHE A 18 -16.85 1.11 -0.28
N LEU A 19 -18.12 1.48 -0.38
CA LEU A 19 -18.59 2.85 -0.22
C LEU A 19 -19.24 2.96 1.16
N PRO A 20 -18.87 3.95 2.00
CA PRO A 20 -19.69 4.33 3.13
C PRO A 20 -21.13 4.61 2.65
N SER A 21 -22.13 4.32 3.48
CA SER A 21 -23.57 4.40 3.14
C SER A 21 -24.00 5.73 2.53
N ASP A 22 -23.27 6.81 2.82
CA ASP A 22 -23.66 8.18 2.50
C ASP A 22 -22.88 8.75 1.30
N LYS A 23 -22.03 7.94 0.65
CA LYS A 23 -21.27 8.36 -0.55
C LYS A 23 -21.70 7.57 -1.77
N GLU A 24 -22.06 8.32 -2.82
CA GLU A 24 -22.33 7.74 -4.14
C GLU A 24 -21.03 7.23 -4.79
N ASN A 25 -19.91 7.91 -4.55
CA ASN A 25 -18.65 7.69 -5.23
C ASN A 25 -17.43 7.87 -4.29
N VAL A 26 -16.29 7.31 -4.69
CA VAL A 26 -14.99 7.46 -4.00
C VAL A 26 -13.90 7.88 -4.97
N ASP A 27 -12.91 8.60 -4.46
CA ASP A 27 -11.69 8.98 -5.16
C ASP A 27 -10.48 8.23 -4.55
N PRO A 28 -10.34 6.91 -4.80
CA PRO A 28 -9.35 6.10 -4.10
C PRO A 28 -7.91 6.53 -4.42
N ILE A 29 -7.15 6.67 -3.33
CA ILE A 29 -5.70 6.80 -3.31
C ILE A 29 -5.13 5.71 -2.42
N VAL A 30 -3.96 5.18 -2.77
CA VAL A 30 -3.27 4.22 -1.92
C VAL A 30 -2.11 4.91 -1.21
N LYS A 31 -2.08 4.83 0.12
CA LYS A 31 -0.92 5.16 0.94
C LYS A 31 -0.15 3.87 1.21
N VAL A 32 1.14 3.86 0.85
CA VAL A 32 2.04 2.74 1.09
C VAL A 32 3.08 3.16 2.11
N TYR A 33 3.16 2.43 3.22
CA TYR A 33 4.13 2.66 4.28
C TYR A 33 5.17 1.55 4.30
N LEU A 34 6.44 1.93 4.39
CA LEU A 34 7.51 1.02 4.78
C LEU A 34 7.61 1.04 6.30
N LEU A 35 7.53 -0.14 6.89
CA LEU A 35 7.74 -0.38 8.30
C LEU A 35 9.09 -1.09 8.49
N VAL A 36 9.82 -0.72 9.55
CA VAL A 36 11.01 -1.44 10.02
C VAL A 36 10.86 -1.61 11.53
N SER A 37 10.94 -2.86 12.00
CA SER A 37 10.72 -3.21 13.42
C SER A 37 9.39 -2.66 13.96
N GLY A 38 8.33 -2.77 13.17
CA GLY A 38 6.97 -2.33 13.51
C GLY A 38 6.72 -0.83 13.44
N LYS A 39 7.70 0.00 13.09
CA LYS A 39 7.55 1.45 12.99
C LYS A 39 7.49 1.90 11.54
N ARG A 40 6.49 2.72 11.18
CA ARG A 40 6.42 3.39 9.87
C ARG A 40 7.60 4.36 9.73
N VAL A 41 8.52 4.07 8.82
CA VAL A 41 9.73 4.88 8.57
C VAL A 41 9.66 5.70 7.28
N LYS A 42 8.84 5.28 6.31
CA LYS A 42 8.62 6.01 5.07
C LYS A 42 7.19 5.84 4.59
N LYS A 43 6.68 6.85 3.89
CA LYS A 43 5.36 6.87 3.26
C LYS A 43 5.50 7.33 1.81
N LYS A 44 4.79 6.65 0.92
CA LYS A 44 4.51 7.10 -0.45
C LYS A 44 3.02 6.98 -0.72
N LYS A 45 2.53 7.64 -1.77
CA LYS A 45 1.13 7.57 -2.16
C LYS A 45 1.02 7.56 -3.68
N THR A 46 -0.03 6.96 -4.19
CA THR A 46 -0.36 7.01 -5.62
C THR A 46 -0.97 8.35 -6.02
N ALA A 47 -1.17 8.54 -7.32
CA ALA A 47 -2.21 9.44 -7.80
C ALA A 47 -3.60 8.96 -7.37
N ALA A 48 -4.52 9.90 -7.18
CA ALA A 48 -5.94 9.60 -6.98
C ALA A 48 -6.56 9.06 -8.26
N ARG A 49 -7.49 8.12 -8.15
CA ARG A 49 -8.38 7.75 -9.26
C ARG A 49 -9.77 8.27 -8.92
N LYS A 50 -10.29 9.17 -9.75
CA LYS A 50 -11.57 9.83 -9.46
C LYS A 50 -12.75 8.92 -9.73
N ASN A 51 -13.77 9.03 -8.90
CA ASN A 51 -15.10 8.50 -9.13
C ASN A 51 -15.08 7.01 -9.57
N THR A 52 -14.42 6.14 -8.81
CA THR A 52 -14.34 4.72 -9.18
C THR A 52 -14.15 3.78 -7.99
N ARG A 53 -14.91 2.68 -8.01
CA ARG A 53 -14.76 1.55 -7.08
C ARG A 53 -13.81 0.47 -7.61
N ASN A 54 -13.33 0.62 -8.85
CA ASN A 54 -12.46 -0.32 -9.54
C ASN A 54 -11.23 0.41 -10.11
N PRO A 55 -10.44 1.09 -9.26
CA PRO A 55 -9.31 1.87 -9.72
C PRO A 55 -8.21 1.01 -10.33
N VAL A 56 -7.56 1.54 -11.37
CA VAL A 56 -6.32 1.02 -11.95
C VAL A 56 -5.25 2.09 -11.77
N TRP A 57 -4.18 1.79 -11.03
CA TRP A 57 -3.08 2.72 -10.80
C TRP A 57 -1.93 2.48 -11.77
N ASN A 58 -1.50 1.23 -11.91
CA ASN A 58 -0.27 0.84 -12.63
C ASN A 58 0.92 1.71 -12.24
N GLU A 59 1.10 1.94 -10.93
CA GLU A 59 2.08 2.87 -10.38
C GLU A 59 3.12 2.12 -9.55
N ALA A 60 4.41 2.36 -9.82
CA ALA A 60 5.51 1.77 -9.07
C ALA A 60 6.04 2.74 -8.01
N LEU A 61 6.07 2.30 -6.75
CA LEU A 61 6.58 3.05 -5.61
C LEU A 61 7.83 2.34 -5.05
N SER A 62 9.01 2.91 -5.26
CA SER A 62 10.27 2.33 -4.75
C SER A 62 10.72 2.93 -3.42
N PHE A 63 11.20 2.09 -2.52
CA PHE A 63 11.77 2.48 -1.23
C PHE A 63 13.22 2.03 -1.15
N SER A 64 14.10 2.85 -0.58
CA SER A 64 15.44 2.40 -0.18
C SER A 64 15.31 1.59 1.10
N LEU A 65 15.77 0.34 1.07
CA LEU A 65 15.72 -0.58 2.21
C LEU A 65 16.98 -1.44 2.18
N SER A 66 17.81 -1.31 3.21
CA SER A 66 18.99 -2.16 3.35
C SER A 66 18.59 -3.61 3.57
N SER A 67 19.33 -4.53 2.95
CA SER A 67 19.13 -5.97 3.10
C SER A 67 19.18 -6.42 4.56
N SER A 68 19.97 -5.73 5.39
CA SER A 68 20.04 -5.97 6.84
C SER A 68 18.70 -5.77 7.57
N ASN A 69 17.83 -4.90 7.05
CA ASN A 69 16.52 -4.60 7.63
C ASN A 69 15.40 -5.46 7.03
N LEU A 70 15.64 -6.19 5.93
CA LEU A 70 14.60 -6.87 5.17
C LEU A 70 13.82 -7.89 6.00
N SER A 71 14.49 -8.63 6.89
CA SER A 71 13.86 -9.62 7.77
C SER A 71 12.91 -9.02 8.81
N ASN A 72 13.08 -7.74 9.14
CA ASN A 72 12.27 -6.98 10.10
C ASN A 72 11.41 -5.90 9.43
N ALA A 73 11.36 -5.89 8.10
CA ALA A 73 10.59 -4.93 7.33
C ALA A 73 9.20 -5.47 7.00
N ALA A 74 8.26 -4.55 6.77
CA ALA A 74 6.94 -4.84 6.24
C ALA A 74 6.45 -3.66 5.38
N ILE A 75 5.50 -3.93 4.49
CA ILE A 75 4.80 -2.94 3.68
C ILE A 75 3.34 -2.91 4.10
N GLU A 76 2.87 -1.76 4.56
CA GLU A 76 1.46 -1.53 4.81
C GLU A 76 0.85 -0.78 3.63
N VAL A 77 -0.20 -1.35 3.04
CA VAL A 77 -0.92 -0.80 1.89
C VAL A 77 -2.31 -0.40 2.35
N CYS A 78 -2.63 0.88 2.33
CA CYS A 78 -3.92 1.41 2.78
C CYS A 78 -4.62 2.18 1.66
N VAL A 79 -5.81 1.71 1.28
CA VAL A 79 -6.70 2.40 0.36
C VAL A 79 -7.58 3.35 1.17
N ILE A 80 -7.57 4.62 0.81
CA ILE A 80 -8.42 5.63 1.43
C ILE A 80 -9.19 6.36 0.33
N ASP A 81 -10.30 6.96 0.72
CA ASP A 81 -10.99 7.93 -0.12
C ASP A 81 -10.38 9.33 0.07
N GLN A 82 -9.93 9.96 -1.02
CA GLN A 82 -9.38 11.31 -1.00
C GLN A 82 -10.46 12.41 -1.04
N GLY A 83 -11.75 12.06 -1.16
CA GLY A 83 -12.86 12.98 -1.47
C GLY A 83 -12.81 14.39 -0.84
N SER A 84 -13.44 15.34 -1.53
CA SER A 84 -13.33 16.82 -1.46
C SER A 84 -13.43 17.52 -0.10
N ASP A 85 -13.73 16.81 0.98
CA ASP A 85 -13.81 17.42 2.30
C ASP A 85 -12.40 17.60 2.87
N LEU A 86 -11.87 18.80 2.66
CA LEU A 86 -10.66 19.33 3.31
C LEU A 86 -10.73 19.25 4.85
N ILE A 87 -11.90 18.93 5.41
CA ILE A 87 -12.22 18.83 6.83
C ILE A 87 -12.48 17.36 7.27
N SER A 88 -12.69 16.42 6.34
CA SER A 88 -12.99 15.03 6.69
C SER A 88 -11.72 14.19 6.86
N ASN A 89 -11.71 13.39 7.92
CA ASN A 89 -10.78 12.28 8.08
C ASN A 89 -10.90 11.35 6.86
N ASN A 90 -10.04 11.51 5.85
CA ASN A 90 -9.98 10.65 4.64
C ASN A 90 -10.28 9.19 5.02
N PRO A 91 -11.50 8.69 4.76
CA PRO A 91 -11.96 7.48 5.43
C PRO A 91 -11.15 6.30 4.90
N LEU A 92 -10.67 5.48 5.83
CA LEU A 92 -10.00 4.25 5.49
C LEU A 92 -11.01 3.29 4.84
N ILE A 93 -10.74 2.89 3.59
CA ILE A 93 -11.54 1.87 2.90
C ILE A 93 -11.04 0.47 3.31
N GLY A 94 -9.72 0.29 3.37
CA GLY A 94 -9.11 -0.96 3.82
C GLY A 94 -7.59 -0.90 3.84
N CYS A 95 -6.96 -1.74 4.64
CA CYS A 95 -5.50 -1.90 4.68
C CYS A 95 -5.12 -3.38 4.70
N CYS A 96 -3.91 -3.69 4.23
CA CYS A 96 -3.21 -4.93 4.53
C CYS A 96 -1.76 -4.62 4.92
N LEU A 97 -1.16 -5.52 5.71
CA LEU A 97 0.24 -5.47 6.09
C LEU A 97 0.92 -6.70 5.51
N ILE A 98 2.01 -6.52 4.78
CA ILE A 98 2.72 -7.57 4.04
C ILE A 98 4.14 -7.63 4.60
N GLY A 99 4.54 -8.76 5.19
CA GLY A 99 5.83 -8.87 5.87
C GLY A 99 6.12 -10.28 6.36
N SER A 100 7.37 -10.51 6.77
CA SER A 100 7.87 -11.82 7.21
C SER A 100 7.17 -12.39 8.45
N ARG A 101 6.55 -11.51 9.25
CA ARG A 101 5.87 -11.83 10.52
C ARG A 101 4.34 -11.93 10.39
N GLU A 102 3.80 -11.67 9.21
CA GLU A 102 2.36 -11.75 8.95
C GLU A 102 1.93 -13.21 8.80
N SER A 103 0.66 -13.44 8.47
CA SER A 103 0.10 -14.78 8.26
C SER A 103 -0.69 -14.83 6.96
N GLY A 104 -0.92 -16.03 6.42
CA GLY A 104 -1.66 -16.20 5.18
C GLY A 104 -0.97 -15.59 3.96
N ALA A 105 -1.76 -15.09 3.03
CA ALA A 105 -1.29 -14.60 1.72
C ALA A 105 -0.30 -13.43 1.85
N GLU A 106 -0.42 -12.62 2.90
CA GLU A 106 0.47 -11.50 3.19
C GLU A 106 1.90 -11.96 3.49
N LYS A 107 2.05 -13.08 4.21
CA LYS A 107 3.36 -13.69 4.49
C LYS A 107 3.91 -14.36 3.24
N ASP A 108 3.09 -15.14 2.56
CA ASP A 108 3.49 -15.92 1.39
C ASP A 108 4.02 -14.98 0.28
N HIS A 109 3.31 -13.88 0.02
CA HIS A 109 3.74 -12.87 -0.94
C HIS A 109 5.08 -12.21 -0.57
N TRP A 110 5.34 -11.99 0.72
CA TRP A 110 6.65 -11.49 1.17
C TRP A 110 7.77 -12.52 0.97
N GLN A 111 7.48 -13.80 1.23
CA GLN A 111 8.44 -14.89 1.04
C GLN A 111 8.79 -15.12 -0.43
N ASP A 112 7.82 -15.01 -1.33
CA ASP A 112 8.04 -15.08 -2.76
C ASP A 112 8.97 -13.93 -3.23
N MET A 113 8.74 -12.71 -2.73
CA MET A 113 9.59 -11.56 -3.01
C MET A 113 11.02 -11.73 -2.50
N MET A 114 11.23 -12.37 -1.34
CA MET A 114 12.59 -12.62 -0.84
C MET A 114 13.36 -13.67 -1.65
N GLN A 115 12.68 -14.45 -2.49
CA GLN A 115 13.26 -15.51 -3.33
C GLN A 115 13.44 -15.09 -4.80
N SER A 116 12.97 -13.88 -5.18
CA SER A 116 13.00 -13.36 -6.56
C SER A 116 14.30 -12.69 -6.96
#